data_AF-A0A847YF86-F1
#
_entry.id   AF-A0A847YF86-F1
#
_cell.length_a   1.000
_cell.length_b   1.000
_cell.length_c   1.000
_cell.angle_alpha   90.00
_cell.angle_beta   90.00
_cell.angle_gamma   90.00
#
_symmetry.space_group_name_H-M   'P 1'
#
loop_
_entity.id
_entity.type
_entity.pdbx_description
1 polymer ?
#
loop_
_entity_poly.entity_id
_entity_poly.type
_entity_poly.pdbx_seq_one_letter_code
_entity_poly.pdbx_strand_id
1 'polypeptide(L)' 'MIPTPSKEEIFEKVREVLVDALAVEEDEVRPDSTLVGDLGAESIDFLDIVFKLEKTFNIKIPRGELFP' A
#
# COMPACT_ATOMS: atom_id res chain seq x y z
N MET A 1 -18.14 13.03 15.73
CA MET A 1 -16.67 13.09 15.58
C MET A 1 -16.26 11.82 14.86
N ILE A 2 -15.76 11.92 13.62
CA ILE A 2 -15.23 10.74 12.94
C ILE A 2 -13.84 10.52 13.56
N PRO A 3 -13.57 9.39 14.24
CA PRO A 3 -12.25 9.15 14.79
C PRO A 3 -11.24 9.13 13.63
N THR A 4 -10.21 9.97 13.73
CA THR A 4 -9.08 9.91 12.81
C THR A 4 -8.32 8.61 13.11
N PRO A 5 -8.11 7.74 12.12
CA PRO A 5 -7.36 6.50 12.36
C PRO A 5 -5.95 6.83 12.85
N SER A 6 -5.47 6.06 13.81
CA SER A 6 -4.10 6.09 14.29
C SER A 6 -3.12 5.69 13.17
N LYS A 7 -1.85 6.04 13.34
CA LYS A 7 -0.80 5.67 12.37
C LYS A 7 -0.70 4.15 12.24
N GLU A 8 -0.85 3.43 13.34
CA GLU A 8 -0.86 1.98 13.40
C GLU A 8 -2.03 1.41 12.58
N GLU A 9 -3.26 1.92 12.74
CA GLU A 9 -4.42 1.47 11.94
C GLU A 9 -4.26 1.75 10.45
N ILE A 10 -3.60 2.86 10.08
CA ILE A 10 -3.29 3.16 8.68
C ILE A 10 -2.26 2.17 8.16
N PHE A 11 -1.19 1.91 8.93
CA PHE A 11 -0.14 0.99 8.54
C PHE A 11 -0.68 -0.43 8.34
N GLU A 12 -1.51 -0.94 9.26
CA GLU A 12 -2.11 -2.28 9.12
C GLU A 12 -2.93 -2.41 7.83
N LYS A 13 -3.75 -1.42 7.50
CA LYS A 13 -4.52 -1.42 6.25
C LYS A 13 -3.65 -1.33 5.01
N VAL A 14 -2.57 -0.54 5.05
CA VAL A 14 -1.61 -0.46 3.95
C VAL A 14 -0.89 -1.80 3.80
N ARG A 15 -0.48 -2.41 4.92
CA ARG A 15 0.20 -3.71 4.98
C ARG A 15 -0.66 -4.81 4.37
N GLU A 16 -1.93 -4.92 4.75
CA GLU A 16 -2.89 -5.85 4.15
C GLU A 16 -2.99 -5.68 2.63
N VAL A 17 -3.05 -4.43 2.15
CA VAL A 17 -3.11 -4.14 0.72
C VAL A 17 -1.82 -4.56 0.00
N LEU A 18 -0.65 -4.33 0.61
CA LEU A 18 0.64 -4.71 0.02
C LEU A 18 0.82 -6.23 -0.04
N VAL A 19 0.45 -6.94 1.03
CA VAL A 19 0.46 -8.42 1.09
C VAL A 19 -0.40 -9.01 -0.02
N ASP A 20 -1.62 -8.50 -0.19
CA ASP A 20 -2.56 -9.00 -1.21
C ASP A 20 -2.19 -8.59 -2.64
N ALA A 21 -1.59 -7.41 -2.83
CA ALA A 21 -1.18 -6.94 -4.16
C ALA A 21 0.13 -7.59 -4.64
N LEU A 22 1.07 -7.83 -3.73
CA LEU A 22 2.42 -8.34 -4.06
C LEU A 22 2.57 -9.84 -3.81
N ALA A 23 1.57 -10.49 -3.22
CA ALA A 23 1.62 -11.90 -2.83
C ALA A 23 2.84 -12.24 -1.95
N VAL A 24 3.17 -11.31 -1.04
CA VAL A 24 4.26 -11.42 -0.05
C VAL A 24 3.69 -11.76 1.32
N GLU A 25 4.54 -12.22 2.24
CA GLU A 25 4.09 -12.51 3.60
C GLU A 25 3.96 -11.23 4.45
N GLU A 26 3.11 -11.28 5.48
CA GLU A 26 2.83 -10.14 6.36
C GLU A 26 4.06 -9.63 7.14
N ASP A 27 5.04 -10.50 7.36
CA ASP A 27 6.30 -10.22 8.05
C ASP A 27 7.38 -9.64 7.13
N GLU A 28 7.23 -9.75 5.81
CA GLU A 28 8.10 -9.11 4.82
C GLU A 28 7.81 -7.60 4.69
N VAL A 29 6.57 -7.20 4.98
CA VAL A 29 6.13 -5.80 4.91
C VAL A 29 6.43 -5.07 6.21
N ARG A 30 7.54 -4.33 6.21
CA ARG A 30 7.98 -3.51 7.33
C ARG A 30 7.84 -2.00 7.02
N PRO A 31 7.75 -1.12 8.04
CA PRO A 31 7.66 0.32 7.82
C PRO A 31 8.85 0.93 7.06
N ASP A 32 9.98 0.23 7.08
CA ASP A 32 11.23 0.57 6.40
C ASP A 32 11.45 -0.19 5.07
N SER A 33 10.54 -1.11 4.69
CA SER A 33 10.65 -1.86 3.44
C SER A 33 10.45 -0.96 2.21
N THR A 34 11.24 -1.22 1.17
CA THR A 34 11.10 -0.60 -0.14
C THR A 34 10.21 -1.45 -1.05
N LEU A 35 9.27 -0.81 -1.76
CA LEU A 35 8.32 -1.53 -2.62
C LEU A 35 9.03 -2.31 -3.75
N VAL A 36 10.00 -1.70 -4.43
CA VAL A 36 10.72 -2.34 -5.55
C VAL A 36 11.86 -3.22 -5.07
N GLY A 37 12.62 -2.77 -4.07
CA GLY A 37 13.85 -3.44 -3.65
C GLY A 37 13.59 -4.66 -2.75
N ASP A 38 12.75 -4.48 -1.73
CA ASP A 38 12.50 -5.50 -0.72
C ASP A 38 11.26 -6.35 -1.06
N LEU A 39 10.20 -5.72 -1.57
CA LEU A 39 8.93 -6.40 -1.87
C LEU A 39 8.77 -6.80 -3.34
N GLY A 40 9.74 -6.47 -4.20
CA GLY A 40 9.74 -6.89 -5.60
C GLY A 40 8.63 -6.29 -6.48
N ALA A 41 8.01 -5.18 -6.08
CA ALA A 41 6.91 -4.57 -6.80
C ALA A 41 7.32 -4.10 -8.21
N GLU A 42 6.55 -4.51 -9.21
CA GLU A 42 6.66 -4.09 -10.59
C GLU A 42 5.67 -2.97 -10.93
N SER A 43 5.85 -2.32 -12.08
CA SER A 43 4.98 -1.23 -12.59
C SER A 43 3.49 -1.59 -12.60
N ILE A 44 3.15 -2.86 -12.82
CA ILE A 44 1.76 -3.33 -12.80
C ILE A 44 1.20 -3.43 -11.38
N ASP A 45 2.03 -3.79 -10.41
CA ASP A 45 1.62 -3.95 -9.01
C ASP A 45 1.29 -2.60 -8.38
N PHE A 46 2.03 -1.55 -8.76
CA PHE A 46 1.70 -0.17 -8.34
C PHE A 46 0.28 0.24 -8.73
N LEU A 47 -0.21 -0.19 -9.89
CA LEU A 47 -1.58 0.10 -10.31
C LEU A 47 -2.61 -0.60 -9.41
N ASP A 48 -2.35 -1.84 -9.01
CA ASP A 48 -3.24 -2.62 -8.14
C ASP A 48 -3.21 -2.10 -6.70
N ILE A 49 -2.01 -1.86 -6.15
CA ILE A 49 -1.82 -1.24 -4.82
C ILE A 49 -2.60 0.07 -4.74
N VAL A 50 -2.42 0.96 -5.72
CA VAL A 50 -3.11 2.25 -5.74
C VAL A 50 -4.62 2.07 -5.82
N PHE A 51 -5.11 1.19 -6.69
CA PHE A 51 -6.53 0.92 -6.80
C PHE A 51 -7.14 0.38 -5.51
N LYS A 52 -6.45 -0.54 -4.82
CA LYS A 52 -6.86 -1.10 -3.53
C LYS A 52 -6.83 -0.04 -2.44
N LEU A 53 -5.78 0.77 -2.33
CA LEU A 53 -5.69 1.88 -1.38
C LEU A 53 -6.81 2.92 -1.59
N GLU A 54 -7.09 3.29 -2.85
CA GLU A 54 -8.20 4.20 -3.18
C GLU A 54 -9.54 3.64 -2.68
N LYS A 55 -9.79 2.34 -2.83
CA LYS A 55 -11.01 1.69 -2.33
C LYS A 55 -11.06 1.60 -0.81
N THR A 56 -9.96 1.18 -0.17
CA THR A 56 -9.87 0.97 1.28
C THR A 56 -10.04 2.27 2.06
N PHE A 57 -9.44 3.36 1.57
CA PHE A 57 -9.48 4.66 2.23
C PHE A 57 -10.53 5.60 1.64
N ASN A 58 -11.21 5.20 0.55
CA ASN A 58 -12.14 6.02 -0.20
C ASN A 58 -11.52 7.38 -0.63
N ILE A 59 -10.28 7.30 -1.13
CA ILE A 59 -9.47 8.45 -1.59
C ILE A 59 -9.18 8.35 -3.08
N LYS A 60 -8.62 9.42 -3.65
CA LYS A 60 -8.07 9.46 -5.00
C LYS A 60 -6.58 9.75 -4.94
N ILE A 61 -5.77 8.84 -5.48
CA ILE A 61 -4.31 8.99 -5.50
C ILE A 61 -3.91 9.42 -6.92
N PRO A 62 -3.29 10.61 -7.08
CA PRO A 62 -2.83 11.09 -8.39
C PRO A 62 -1.76 10.16 -8.97
N ARG A 63 -2.03 9.58 -10.15
CA ARG A 63 -1.12 8.62 -10.81
C ARG A 63 0.09 9.24 -11.50
N GLY A 64 0.11 10.57 -11.64
CA GLY A 64 1.15 11.28 -12.39
C GLY A 64 2.55 11.21 -11.76
N GLU A 65 2.64 10.90 -10.47
CA GLU A 65 3.91 10.82 -9.70
C GLU A 65 4.20 9.41 -9.17
N LEU A 66 3.35 8.42 -9.51
CA LEU A 66 3.45 7.05 -8.99
C LEU A 66 4.44 6.16 -9.74
N PHE A 67 4.94 6.62 -10.89
CA PHE A 67 5.95 5.93 -11.67
C PHE A 67 7.27 6.72 -11.53
N PRO A 68 8.38 6.08 -11.11
CA PRO A 68 9.69 6.71 -11.12
C PRO A 68 10.14 7.13 -12.53
#